data_AF-A0A374WP56-F1
#
_entry.id   AF-A0A374WP56-F1
#
_cell.length_a   1.000
_cell.length_b   1.000
_cell.length_c   1.000
_cell.angle_alpha   90.00
_cell.angle_beta   90.00
_cell.angle_gamma   90.00
#
_symmetry.space_group_name_H-M   'P 1'
#
loop_
_entity.id
_entity.type
_entity.pdbx_description
1 polymer ?
#
loop_
_entity_poly.entity_id
_entity_poly.type
_entity_poly.pdbx_seq_one_letter_code
_entity_poly.pdbx_strand_id
1 'polypeptide(L)'
;MSWFLQNRNLKLLEPYDWKLSRTVLRGEGGSNASDLPGKALMSANMSEYIKYLFKTVRKYFGEAVVVTQEVDDIISSEIVKEAIINNSDCKILLDQRKYMNKFEHIQKLLGLTDKEKGQILSINQANHPGRFYREVWIGLGGTHSAVYATEVSEEEYLVFTTEESEKMEVQKLAGELGGNLELAVRRLAEEKRAEHKQVSTPK
;
A
#
# COMPACT_ATOMS: atom_id res chain seq x y z
N MET A 1 -29.13 31.14 -8.08
CA MET A 1 -27.90 31.43 -8.85
C MET A 1 -26.76 30.66 -8.19
N SER A 2 -26.65 29.38 -8.52
CA SER A 2 -25.59 28.83 -9.39
C SER A 2 -24.20 28.97 -8.79
N TRP A 3 -23.65 27.88 -8.28
CA TRP A 3 -22.28 27.49 -8.55
C TRP A 3 -22.24 25.97 -8.77
N PHE A 4 -22.30 25.61 -10.05
CA PHE A 4 -21.92 24.32 -10.59
C PHE A 4 -20.49 23.98 -10.15
N LEU A 5 -20.28 22.88 -9.43
CA LEU A 5 -18.97 22.27 -9.28
C LEU A 5 -18.85 21.10 -10.26
N GLN A 6 -18.49 21.46 -11.48
CA GLN A 6 -17.94 20.54 -12.45
C GLN A 6 -16.44 20.46 -12.18
N ASN A 7 -16.01 19.44 -11.43
CA ASN A 7 -14.59 19.14 -11.26
C ASN A 7 -14.34 17.68 -11.63
N ARG A 8 -14.25 17.44 -12.94
CA ARG A 8 -13.66 16.23 -13.55
C ARG A 8 -12.18 16.47 -13.83
N ASN A 9 -11.39 16.76 -12.80
CA ASN A 9 -9.95 16.83 -12.95
C ASN A 9 -9.29 15.89 -11.93
N LEU A 10 -8.63 14.87 -12.47
CA LEU A 10 -7.64 14.03 -11.80
C LEU A 10 -6.47 14.93 -11.35
N LYS A 11 -6.66 15.71 -10.29
CA LYS A 11 -5.54 16.42 -9.65
C LYS A 11 -4.62 15.36 -9.04
N LEU A 12 -3.41 15.27 -9.57
CA LEU A 12 -2.27 14.67 -8.88
C LEU A 12 -2.17 15.34 -7.50
N LEU A 13 -2.19 14.52 -6.44
CA LEU A 13 -1.86 14.98 -5.10
C LEU A 13 -0.42 15.49 -5.14
N GLU A 14 -0.17 16.73 -4.70
CA GLU A 14 1.19 17.26 -4.71
C GLU A 14 2.12 16.39 -3.85
N PRO A 15 3.39 16.19 -4.25
CA PRO A 15 4.33 15.36 -3.51
C PRO A 15 4.56 15.98 -2.13
N TYR A 16 4.20 15.25 -1.08
CA TYR A 16 4.45 15.65 0.30
C TYR A 16 5.94 15.42 0.62
N ASP A 17 6.69 16.50 0.89
CA ASP A 17 8.10 16.47 1.25
C ASP A 17 8.31 15.78 2.62
N TRP A 18 8.87 14.57 2.61
CA TRP A 18 9.06 13.74 3.79
C TRP A 18 10.40 14.02 4.48
N LYS A 19 10.36 14.14 5.81
CA LYS A 19 11.54 14.10 6.69
C LYS A 19 11.97 12.65 6.89
N LEU A 20 13.28 12.41 6.83
CA LEU A 20 13.97 11.13 6.99
C LEU A 20 13.74 10.48 8.37
N SER A 21 12.69 9.67 8.52
CA SER A 21 12.66 8.50 9.39
C SER A 21 11.41 7.64 9.11
N ARG A 22 11.50 6.71 8.15
CA ARG A 22 10.48 5.69 7.90
C ARG A 22 10.96 4.36 8.48
N THR A 23 10.42 3.97 9.64
CA THR A 23 10.47 2.57 10.07
C THR A 23 9.31 1.84 9.39
N VAL A 24 9.58 1.27 8.22
CA VAL A 24 8.62 0.41 7.50
C VAL A 24 8.85 -1.03 7.97
N LEU A 25 7.92 -1.57 8.76
CA LEU A 25 7.91 -2.99 9.08
C LEU A 25 7.17 -3.71 7.95
N ARG A 26 7.92 -4.34 7.05
CA ARG A 26 7.39 -5.15 5.94
C ARG A 26 7.79 -6.61 6.14
N GLY A 27 6.81 -7.51 6.13
CA GLY A 27 7.06 -8.94 6.00
C GLY A 27 7.22 -9.31 4.52
N GLU A 28 8.39 -9.81 4.15
CA GLU A 28 8.64 -10.40 2.83
C GLU A 28 8.34 -11.91 2.89
N GLY A 29 7.50 -12.38 1.96
CA GLY A 29 7.24 -13.80 1.77
C GLY A 29 8.46 -14.45 1.12
N GLY A 30 9.29 -15.13 1.92
CA GLY A 30 10.44 -15.88 1.41
C GLY A 30 11.52 -16.22 2.44
N SER A 31 11.55 -15.55 3.60
CA SER A 31 12.61 -15.76 4.59
C SER A 31 12.15 -16.70 5.71
N ASN A 32 12.97 -17.72 5.97
CA ASN A 32 12.75 -18.75 6.98
C ASN A 32 12.34 -18.17 8.35
N ALA A 33 11.43 -18.90 8.98
CA ALA A 33 10.76 -18.61 10.24
C ALA A 33 11.71 -18.34 11.42
N SER A 34 11.82 -17.09 11.87
CA SER A 34 12.00 -16.74 13.30
C SER A 34 11.94 -15.22 13.60
N ASP A 35 12.21 -14.34 12.63
CA ASP A 35 12.54 -12.94 12.93
C ASP A 35 11.43 -11.92 12.62
N LEU A 36 10.17 -12.36 12.58
CA LEU A 36 9.03 -11.48 12.30
C LEU A 36 8.52 -10.74 13.55
N PRO A 37 8.25 -9.40 13.46
CA PRO A 37 7.54 -8.67 14.50
C PRO A 37 6.08 -9.14 14.69
N GLY A 38 5.54 -9.96 13.78
CA GLY A 38 4.23 -10.61 13.98
C GLY A 38 4.15 -11.44 15.27
N LYS A 39 5.25 -12.11 15.67
CA LYS A 39 5.36 -12.73 17.00
C LYS A 39 5.72 -11.75 18.10
N ALA A 40 6.39 -10.63 17.77
CA ALA A 40 6.79 -9.61 18.75
C ALA A 40 5.60 -8.80 19.27
N LEU A 41 4.54 -8.60 18.45
CA LEU A 41 3.27 -7.98 18.87
C LEU A 41 2.58 -8.76 20.00
N MET A 42 2.88 -10.06 20.14
CA MET A 42 2.17 -10.97 21.04
C MET A 42 2.69 -10.97 22.49
N SER A 43 3.83 -10.34 22.78
CA SER A 43 4.30 -10.22 24.17
C SER A 43 3.57 -9.08 24.89
N ALA A 44 3.11 -9.31 26.12
CA ALA A 44 2.41 -8.29 26.92
C ALA A 44 3.23 -6.99 27.07
N ASN A 45 4.56 -7.11 27.13
CA ASN A 45 5.45 -5.94 27.19
C ASN A 45 5.46 -5.12 25.89
N MET A 46 5.30 -5.77 24.72
CA MET A 46 5.27 -5.05 23.44
C MET A 46 3.93 -4.39 23.15
N SER A 47 2.81 -4.95 23.61
CA SER A 47 1.51 -4.32 23.44
C SER A 47 1.42 -3.00 24.22
N GLU A 48 1.95 -2.95 25.44
CA GLU A 48 2.09 -1.71 26.23
C GLU A 48 3.03 -0.71 25.54
N TYR A 49 4.16 -1.18 25.00
CA TYR A 49 5.08 -0.34 24.25
C TYR A 49 4.41 0.31 23.02
N ILE A 50 3.63 -0.45 22.25
CA ILE A 50 2.91 0.06 21.08
C ILE A 50 1.88 1.11 21.50
N LYS A 51 1.13 0.85 22.58
CA LYS A 51 0.18 1.83 23.12
C LYS A 51 0.90 3.13 23.55
N TYR A 52 2.06 3.01 24.19
CA TYR A 52 2.89 4.15 24.54
C TYR A 52 3.39 4.90 23.29
N LEU A 53 3.88 4.18 22.28
CA LEU A 53 4.38 4.72 21.03
C LEU A 53 3.30 5.54 20.30
N PHE A 54 2.11 4.97 20.10
CA PHE A 54 0.99 5.67 19.44
C PHE A 54 0.57 6.94 20.18
N LYS A 55 0.51 6.91 21.52
CA LYS A 55 0.20 8.11 22.32
C LYS A 55 1.30 9.17 22.26
N THR A 56 2.55 8.76 22.20
CA THR A 56 3.70 9.65 22.24
C THR A 56 3.93 10.31 20.88
N VAL A 57 3.91 9.52 19.80
CA VAL A 57 4.07 9.99 18.42
C VAL A 57 3.05 11.08 18.09
N ARG A 58 1.78 10.91 18.49
CA ARG A 58 0.73 11.92 18.31
C ARG A 58 1.05 13.26 18.99
N LYS A 59 1.71 13.26 20.16
CA LYS A 59 2.09 14.50 20.88
C LYS A 59 3.20 15.29 20.19
N TYR A 60 4.06 14.60 19.44
CA TYR A 60 5.18 15.19 18.73
C TYR A 60 4.89 15.43 17.24
N PHE A 61 3.60 15.48 16.85
CA PHE A 61 3.17 15.63 15.45
C PHE A 61 3.77 14.57 14.51
N GLY A 62 4.13 13.40 15.05
CA GLY A 62 4.58 12.27 14.25
C GLY A 62 3.38 11.44 13.77
N GLU A 63 3.61 10.65 12.73
CA GLU A 63 2.63 9.72 12.19
C GLU A 63 3.10 8.29 12.42
N ALA A 64 2.23 7.48 13.04
CA ALA A 64 2.47 6.05 13.20
C ALA A 64 1.74 5.29 12.10
N VAL A 65 2.50 4.60 11.25
CA VAL A 65 1.95 3.77 10.16
C VAL A 65 2.18 2.31 10.50
N VAL A 66 1.11 1.51 10.47
CA VAL A 66 1.16 0.06 10.68
C VAL A 66 0.75 -0.65 9.40
N VAL A 67 1.57 -1.60 8.98
CA VAL A 67 1.33 -2.44 7.80
C VAL A 67 1.24 -3.88 8.27
N THR A 68 0.13 -4.56 7.97
CA THR A 68 -0.05 -5.98 8.24
C THR A 68 -0.58 -6.70 6.99
N GLN A 69 -0.21 -7.97 6.85
CA GLN A 69 -0.84 -8.88 5.89
C GLN A 69 -2.00 -9.64 6.54
N GLU A 70 -1.91 -9.90 7.85
CA GLU A 70 -2.91 -10.62 8.62
C GLU A 70 -3.60 -9.65 9.57
N VAL A 71 -4.87 -9.32 9.28
CA VAL A 71 -5.68 -8.46 10.15
C VAL A 71 -5.92 -9.13 11.50
N ASP A 72 -5.97 -10.46 11.52
CA ASP A 72 -6.18 -11.29 12.71
C ASP A 72 -5.03 -11.15 13.74
N ASP A 73 -3.80 -10.82 13.29
CA ASP A 73 -2.66 -10.62 14.20
C ASP A 73 -2.79 -9.34 15.04
N ILE A 74 -3.33 -8.26 14.46
CA ILE A 74 -3.52 -6.97 15.14
C ILE A 74 -4.58 -7.10 16.25
N ILE A 75 -5.60 -7.93 16.03
CA ILE A 75 -6.75 -8.06 16.95
C ILE A 75 -6.52 -9.02 18.10
N SER A 76 -5.52 -9.90 18.00
CA SER A 76 -5.20 -10.89 19.04
C SER A 76 -4.89 -10.25 20.40
N SER A 77 -4.49 -8.96 20.40
CA SER A 77 -4.26 -8.17 21.60
C SER A 77 -5.25 -7.00 21.70
N GLU A 78 -6.10 -7.00 22.72
CA GLU A 78 -7.09 -5.92 22.94
C GLU A 78 -6.42 -4.54 23.11
N ILE A 79 -5.23 -4.51 23.72
CA ILE A 79 -4.42 -3.30 23.89
C ILE A 79 -4.01 -2.72 22.53
N VAL A 80 -3.60 -3.58 21.60
CA VAL A 80 -3.14 -3.20 20.26
C VAL A 80 -4.32 -2.79 19.40
N LYS A 81 -5.44 -3.52 19.48
CA LYS A 81 -6.70 -3.18 18.81
C LYS A 81 -7.19 -1.78 19.19
N GLU A 82 -7.27 -1.45 20.48
CA GLU A 82 -7.63 -0.11 20.93
C GLU A 82 -6.62 0.96 20.53
N ALA A 83 -5.32 0.65 20.61
CA ALA A 83 -4.28 1.63 20.32
C ALA A 83 -4.21 1.99 18.83
N ILE A 84 -4.32 0.99 17.96
CA ILE A 84 -4.18 1.15 16.51
C ILE A 84 -5.52 1.51 15.89
N ILE A 85 -6.52 0.63 15.98
CA ILE A 85 -7.74 0.77 15.17
C ILE A 85 -8.57 1.99 15.57
N ASN A 86 -8.75 2.23 16.87
CA ASN A 86 -9.57 3.35 17.35
C ASN A 86 -8.90 4.72 17.17
N ASN A 87 -7.57 4.78 17.05
CA ASN A 87 -6.84 6.05 16.86
C ASN A 87 -6.42 6.28 15.40
N SER A 88 -6.57 5.30 14.52
CA SER A 88 -6.24 5.43 13.09
C SER A 88 -7.42 6.02 12.32
N ASP A 89 -7.38 7.31 12.07
CA ASP A 89 -8.34 8.00 11.20
C ASP A 89 -8.17 7.57 9.74
N CYS A 90 -6.92 7.46 9.27
CA CYS A 90 -6.60 7.00 7.93
C CYS A 90 -6.52 5.47 7.90
N LYS A 91 -7.22 4.86 6.94
CA LYS A 91 -7.17 3.42 6.68
C LYS A 91 -6.95 3.20 5.19
N ILE A 92 -5.97 2.37 4.86
CA ILE A 92 -5.62 2.02 3.47
C ILE A 92 -5.76 0.52 3.33
N LEU A 93 -6.64 0.07 2.45
CA LEU A 93 -6.87 -1.35 2.18
C LEU A 93 -6.56 -1.66 0.72
N LEU A 94 -5.68 -2.64 0.52
CA LEU A 94 -5.45 -3.29 -0.76
C LEU A 94 -6.50 -4.38 -1.01
N ASP A 95 -6.39 -5.08 -2.13
CA ASP A 95 -7.28 -6.18 -2.52
C ASP A 95 -7.44 -7.23 -1.39
N GLN A 96 -8.68 -7.38 -0.92
CA GLN A 96 -9.06 -8.30 0.16
C GLN A 96 -9.81 -9.55 -0.34
N ARG A 97 -9.71 -9.92 -1.63
CA ARG A 97 -10.44 -11.07 -2.20
C ARG A 97 -10.22 -12.39 -1.45
N LYS A 98 -9.02 -12.61 -0.91
CA LYS A 98 -8.70 -13.80 -0.09
C LYS A 98 -9.53 -13.86 1.20
N TYR A 99 -10.03 -12.73 1.68
CA TYR A 99 -10.78 -12.60 2.93
C TYR A 99 -12.28 -12.38 2.72
N MET A 100 -12.82 -12.58 1.51
CA MET A 100 -14.25 -12.41 1.21
C MET A 100 -15.18 -13.10 2.23
N ASN A 101 -14.86 -14.35 2.57
CA ASN A 101 -15.66 -15.15 3.51
C ASN A 101 -15.59 -14.64 4.96
N LYS A 102 -14.54 -13.88 5.30
CA LYS A 102 -14.33 -13.29 6.63
C LYS A 102 -14.52 -11.77 6.64
N PHE A 103 -14.95 -11.18 5.52
CA PHE A 103 -14.95 -9.73 5.36
C PHE A 103 -15.93 -9.05 6.33
N GLU A 104 -17.01 -9.72 6.73
CA GLU A 104 -17.92 -9.19 7.75
C GLU A 104 -17.22 -8.99 9.10
N HIS A 105 -16.25 -9.85 9.44
CA HIS A 105 -15.42 -9.66 10.62
C HIS A 105 -14.53 -8.43 10.47
N ILE A 106 -13.83 -8.31 9.32
CA ILE A 106 -12.96 -7.18 9.00
C ILE A 106 -13.75 -5.85 9.01
N GLN A 107 -14.95 -5.84 8.44
CA GLN A 107 -15.85 -4.70 8.41
C GLN A 107 -16.18 -4.22 9.82
N LYS A 108 -16.58 -5.13 10.72
CA LYS A 108 -16.90 -4.81 12.12
C LYS A 108 -15.67 -4.30 12.87
N LEU A 109 -14.51 -4.94 12.65
CA LEU A 109 -13.26 -4.56 13.30
C LEU A 109 -12.81 -3.16 12.93
N LEU A 110 -12.82 -2.84 11.64
CA LEU A 110 -12.35 -1.55 11.13
C LEU A 110 -13.42 -0.45 11.18
N GLY A 111 -14.64 -0.78 11.63
CA GLY A 111 -15.75 0.16 11.73
C GLY A 111 -16.23 0.66 10.36
N LEU A 112 -16.21 -0.20 9.35
CA LEU A 112 -16.52 0.15 7.96
C LEU A 112 -18.03 0.10 7.70
N THR A 113 -18.53 1.08 6.96
CA THR A 113 -19.90 1.13 6.48
C THR A 113 -20.13 0.15 5.31
N ASP A 114 -21.39 -0.18 5.02
CA ASP A 114 -21.71 -1.04 3.87
C ASP A 114 -21.30 -0.43 2.53
N LYS A 115 -21.32 0.91 2.43
CA LYS A 115 -20.79 1.65 1.28
C LYS A 115 -19.30 1.38 1.08
N GLU A 116 -18.51 1.50 2.16
CA GLU A 116 -17.06 1.30 2.13
C GLU A 116 -16.70 -0.16 1.85
N LYS A 117 -17.46 -1.10 2.42
CA LYS A 117 -17.37 -2.51 2.04
C LYS A 117 -17.55 -2.70 0.53
N GLY A 118 -18.60 -2.13 -0.06
CA GLY A 118 -18.83 -2.21 -1.50
C GLY A 118 -17.63 -1.68 -2.31
N GLN A 119 -17.04 -0.56 -1.88
CA GLN A 119 -15.84 0.00 -2.50
C GLN A 119 -14.64 -0.94 -2.40
N ILE A 120 -14.33 -1.45 -1.20
CA ILE A 120 -13.18 -2.33 -0.97
C ILE A 120 -13.31 -3.63 -1.77
N LEU A 121 -14.52 -4.19 -1.85
CA LEU A 121 -14.75 -5.40 -2.62
C LEU A 121 -14.65 -5.17 -4.13
N SER A 122 -14.88 -3.94 -4.60
CA SER A 122 -14.76 -3.59 -6.02
C SER A 122 -13.32 -3.41 -6.53
N ILE A 123 -12.34 -3.34 -5.62
CA ILE A 123 -10.92 -3.17 -5.94
C ILE A 123 -10.48 -4.22 -6.97
N ASN A 124 -9.87 -3.74 -8.06
CA ASN A 124 -9.31 -4.54 -9.13
C ASN A 124 -10.33 -5.50 -9.81
N GLN A 125 -11.64 -5.18 -9.78
CA GLN A 125 -12.68 -5.98 -10.46
C GLN A 125 -13.02 -5.47 -11.87
N ALA A 126 -12.90 -4.16 -12.12
CA ALA A 126 -13.33 -3.52 -13.36
C ALA A 126 -12.27 -2.56 -13.90
N ASN A 127 -11.03 -3.03 -13.99
CA ASN A 127 -9.91 -2.20 -14.45
C ASN A 127 -10.09 -1.80 -15.92
N HIS A 128 -9.69 -0.56 -16.25
CA HIS A 128 -9.81 -0.04 -17.60
C HIS A 128 -8.95 -0.86 -18.57
N PRO A 129 -9.51 -1.35 -19.70
CA PRO A 129 -8.73 -2.08 -20.68
C PRO A 129 -7.66 -1.14 -21.26
N GLY A 130 -6.40 -1.56 -21.18
CA GLY A 130 -5.26 -0.82 -21.72
C GLY A 130 -4.59 0.19 -20.80
N ARG A 131 -4.97 0.25 -19.51
CA ARG A 131 -4.15 0.90 -18.47
C ARG A 131 -3.67 -0.13 -17.47
N PHE A 132 -2.41 0.00 -17.07
CA PHE A 132 -1.77 -0.84 -16.06
C PHE A 132 -1.68 -0.05 -14.76
N TYR A 133 -2.55 -0.36 -13.82
CA TYR A 133 -2.57 0.24 -12.50
C TYR A 133 -3.07 -0.79 -11.48
N ARG A 134 -2.82 -0.50 -10.21
CA ARG A 134 -3.44 -1.23 -9.10
C ARG A 134 -4.42 -0.32 -8.42
N GLU A 135 -5.50 -0.88 -7.90
CA GLU A 135 -6.45 -0.12 -7.09
C GLU A 135 -6.16 -0.29 -5.60
N VAL A 136 -6.36 0.80 -4.86
CA VAL A 136 -6.29 0.86 -3.40
C VAL A 136 -7.49 1.63 -2.87
N TRP A 137 -8.08 1.15 -1.79
CA TRP A 137 -9.10 1.91 -1.07
C TRP A 137 -8.44 2.74 0.02
N ILE A 138 -8.84 4.01 0.13
CA ILE A 138 -8.39 4.93 1.18
C ILE A 138 -9.63 5.52 1.84
N GLY A 139 -9.72 5.36 3.16
CA GLY A 139 -10.74 5.97 4.01
C GLY A 139 -10.13 6.93 5.03
N LEU A 140 -10.75 8.10 5.18
CA LEU A 140 -10.33 9.17 6.08
C LEU A 140 -11.42 9.45 7.12
N GLY A 141 -11.33 8.81 8.29
CA GLY A 141 -12.10 9.13 9.49
C GLY A 141 -13.62 9.15 9.29
N GLY A 142 -14.15 8.35 8.37
CA GLY A 142 -15.57 8.32 8.01
C GLY A 142 -16.08 9.57 7.24
N THR A 143 -15.22 10.55 6.95
CA THR A 143 -15.59 11.77 6.21
C THR A 143 -15.53 11.57 4.70
N HIS A 144 -14.51 10.85 4.23
CA HIS A 144 -14.26 10.60 2.82
C HIS A 144 -13.68 9.20 2.61
N SER A 145 -14.18 8.49 1.62
CA SER A 145 -13.68 7.18 1.22
C SER A 145 -13.87 6.95 -0.28
N ALA A 146 -12.81 6.47 -0.92
CA ALA A 146 -12.81 6.19 -2.36
C ALA A 146 -11.76 5.14 -2.73
N VAL A 147 -11.95 4.54 -3.90
CA VAL A 147 -10.97 3.68 -4.56
C VAL A 147 -10.13 4.54 -5.50
N TYR A 148 -8.82 4.42 -5.38
CA TYR A 148 -7.83 5.16 -6.16
C TYR A 148 -7.00 4.20 -6.99
N ALA A 149 -6.67 4.61 -8.21
CA ALA A 149 -5.69 3.92 -9.03
C ALA A 149 -4.28 4.41 -8.67
N THR A 150 -3.38 3.49 -8.35
CA THR A 150 -1.96 3.75 -8.15
C THR A 150 -1.19 3.28 -9.37
N GLU A 151 -0.45 4.22 -9.95
CA GLU A 151 0.45 4.03 -11.07
C GLU A 151 1.84 4.44 -10.60
N VAL A 152 2.82 3.59 -10.88
CA VAL A 152 4.24 3.83 -10.60
C VAL A 152 4.96 3.82 -11.95
N SER A 153 5.92 4.72 -12.13
CA SER A 153 6.75 4.68 -13.34
C SER A 153 7.51 3.36 -13.42
N GLU A 154 7.70 2.80 -14.61
CA GLU A 154 8.47 1.57 -14.77
C GLU A 154 9.90 1.74 -14.26
N GLU A 155 10.46 2.94 -14.40
CA GLU A 155 11.77 3.32 -13.86
C GLU A 155 11.81 3.19 -12.33
N GLU A 156 10.85 3.80 -11.64
CA GLU A 156 10.77 3.72 -10.18
C GLU A 156 10.49 2.29 -9.71
N TYR A 157 9.63 1.56 -10.43
CA TYR A 157 9.37 0.15 -10.16
C TYR A 157 10.66 -0.69 -10.26
N LEU A 158 11.44 -0.54 -11.33
CA LEU A 158 12.68 -1.30 -11.54
C LEU A 158 13.78 -0.95 -10.53
N VAL A 159 13.82 0.30 -10.04
CA VAL A 159 14.78 0.69 -8.99
C VAL A 159 14.44 0.03 -7.64
N PHE A 160 13.16 -0.15 -7.35
CA PHE A 160 12.69 -0.69 -6.07
C PHE A 160 12.17 -2.13 -6.14
N THR A 161 12.31 -2.81 -7.28
CA THR A 161 11.85 -4.18 -7.42
C THR A 161 12.57 -5.09 -6.43
N THR A 162 11.82 -6.00 -5.83
CA THR A 162 12.36 -7.05 -4.95
C THR A 162 12.62 -8.35 -5.70
N GLU A 163 12.04 -8.49 -6.90
CA GLU A 163 12.08 -9.70 -7.71
C GLU A 163 13.51 -9.97 -8.22
N GLU A 164 14.04 -11.15 -7.94
CA GLU A 164 15.44 -11.48 -8.24
C GLU A 164 15.71 -11.44 -9.75
N SER A 165 14.80 -12.00 -10.54
CA SER A 165 14.93 -12.03 -12.00
C SER A 165 15.07 -10.63 -12.61
N GLU A 166 14.21 -9.69 -12.20
CA GLU A 166 14.26 -8.29 -12.65
C GLU A 166 15.52 -7.56 -12.15
N LYS A 167 15.95 -7.80 -10.91
CA LYS A 167 17.20 -7.24 -10.39
C LYS A 167 18.41 -7.70 -11.20
N MET A 168 18.48 -9.00 -11.49
CA MET A 168 19.58 -9.59 -12.25
C MET A 168 19.62 -9.05 -13.67
N GLU A 169 18.46 -8.84 -14.28
CA GLU A 169 18.33 -8.22 -15.60
C GLU A 169 18.86 -6.77 -15.63
N VAL A 170 18.42 -5.95 -14.66
CA VAL A 170 18.90 -4.57 -14.52
C VAL A 170 20.42 -4.54 -14.30
N GLN A 171 20.95 -5.39 -13.43
CA GLN A 171 22.38 -5.46 -13.14
C GLN A 171 23.20 -5.93 -14.35
N LYS A 172 22.70 -6.92 -15.09
CA LYS A 172 23.36 -7.41 -16.31
C LYS A 172 23.45 -6.30 -17.35
N LEU A 173 22.34 -5.61 -17.62
CA LEU A 173 22.31 -4.52 -18.59
C LEU A 173 23.19 -3.34 -18.14
N ALA A 174 23.22 -3.02 -16.84
CA ALA A 174 24.13 -2.02 -16.31
C ALA A 174 25.60 -2.41 -16.55
N GLY A 175 25.96 -3.68 -16.37
CA GLY A 175 27.29 -4.21 -16.68
C GLY A 175 27.68 -4.06 -18.14
N GLU A 176 26.77 -4.37 -19.07
CA GLU A 176 26.96 -4.18 -20.52
C GLU A 176 27.13 -2.71 -20.91
N LEU A 177 26.53 -1.80 -20.13
CA LEU A 177 26.59 -0.34 -20.32
C LEU A 177 27.73 0.34 -19.52
N GLY A 178 28.74 -0.42 -19.10
CA GLY A 178 29.89 0.13 -18.40
C GLY A 178 29.59 0.60 -16.98
N GLY A 179 28.61 -0.02 -16.31
CA GLY A 179 28.19 0.28 -14.94
C GLY A 179 27.13 1.38 -14.84
N ASN A 180 26.59 1.88 -15.96
CA ASN A 180 25.57 2.93 -15.94
C ASN A 180 24.18 2.37 -15.62
N LEU A 181 23.85 2.33 -14.33
CA LEU A 181 22.57 1.84 -13.81
C LEU A 181 21.38 2.68 -14.29
N GLU A 182 21.52 4.00 -14.34
CA GLU A 182 20.43 4.89 -14.76
C GLU A 182 20.02 4.62 -16.22
N LEU A 183 21.01 4.45 -17.10
CA LEU A 183 20.76 4.13 -18.50
C LEU A 183 20.14 2.73 -18.67
N ALA A 184 20.57 1.76 -17.86
CA ALA A 184 20.00 0.41 -17.86
C ALA A 184 18.51 0.42 -17.46
N VAL A 185 18.18 1.10 -16.36
CA VAL A 185 16.80 1.25 -15.89
C VAL A 185 15.92 1.93 -16.95
N ARG A 186 16.40 3.02 -17.56
CA ARG A 186 15.64 3.72 -18.61
C ARG A 186 15.34 2.83 -19.82
N ARG A 187 16.32 2.06 -20.29
CA ARG A 187 16.12 1.15 -21.44
C ARG A 187 15.11 0.05 -21.13
N LEU A 188 15.25 -0.62 -19.97
CA LEU A 188 14.31 -1.67 -19.56
C LEU A 188 12.90 -1.12 -19.32
N ALA A 189 12.78 0.09 -18.76
CA ALA A 189 11.49 0.76 -18.60
C ALA A 189 10.82 1.07 -19.94
N GLU A 190 11.59 1.47 -20.95
CA GLU A 190 11.07 1.71 -22.31
C GLU A 190 10.60 0.41 -22.99
N GLU A 191 11.36 -0.67 -22.85
CA GLU A 191 11.01 -2.00 -23.34
C GLU A 191 9.70 -2.50 -22.71
N LYS A 192 9.58 -2.46 -21.38
CA LYS A 192 8.34 -2.82 -20.67
C LYS A 192 7.15 -1.96 -21.08
N ARG A 193 7.34 -0.64 -21.26
CA ARG A 193 6.28 0.25 -21.78
C ARG A 193 5.86 -0.12 -23.20
N ALA A 194 6.79 -0.56 -24.05
CA ALA A 194 6.48 -1.00 -25.41
C ALA A 194 5.66 -2.31 -25.41
N GLU A 195 6.00 -3.26 -24.54
CA GLU A 195 5.24 -4.50 -24.34
C GLU A 195 3.81 -4.20 -23.86
N HIS A 196 3.66 -3.34 -22.85
CA HIS A 196 2.35 -2.92 -22.33
C HIS A 196 1.46 -2.26 -23.41
N LYS A 197 2.05 -1.51 -24.35
CA LYS A 197 1.31 -0.92 -25.49
C LYS A 197 0.83 -1.98 -26.50
N GLN A 198 1.60 -3.05 -26.69
CA GLN A 198 1.21 -4.15 -27.59
C GLN A 198 0.05 -4.97 -27.02
N VAL A 199 0.05 -5.21 -25.71
CA VAL A 199 -1.03 -5.97 -25.03
C VAL A 199 -2.35 -5.18 -24.96
N SER A 200 -2.29 -3.86 -24.93
CA SER A 200 -3.45 -2.96 -24.84
C SER A 200 -4.15 -2.67 -26.18
N THR A 201 -3.57 -3.11 -27.31
CA THR A 201 -4.17 -2.96 -28.64
C THR A 201 -4.81 -4.30 -29.04
N PRO A 202 -6.13 -4.46 -28.95
CA PRO A 202 -6.75 -5.68 -29.45
C PRO A 202 -6.64 -5.74 -30.98
N LYS A 203 -6.34 -6.93 -31.50
CA LYS A 203 -6.60 -7.26 -32.91
C LYS A 203 -8.09 -7.26 -33.20
#